data_AF-A0A399JET6-F1
#
_entry.id   AF-A0A399JET6-F1
#
_cell.length_a   1.000
_cell.length_b   1.000
_cell.length_c   1.000
_cell.angle_alpha   90.00
_cell.angle_beta   90.00
_cell.angle_gamma   90.00
#
_symmetry.space_group_name_H-M   'P 1'
#
loop_
_entity.id
_entity.type
_entity.pdbx_description
1 polymer ?
#
loop_
_entity_poly.entity_id
_entity_poly.type
_entity_poly.pdbx_seq_one_letter_code
_entity_poly.pdbx_strand_id
1 'polypeptide(L)'
;MNDLIMTLTGAEAGTTTATVFLLTMLSSLFLAVGNVFLARRNDLGWWFYLLGVFAGPLFVALYPGQNDYWLLLGAVPQLIAGAVGLWAFSRSSLRGRYTRRVKNAECSVAALILFVVLVLVVTLLQFGEAITAPRVLFATLSNPGMITPWINALCTALLTVSVAYLGFGARWAWGTLALAGAGLAALTTLQPIISGSGEPLFALLFGYVLIFITAIYGLIAWGTPVPAAEEDAAEEAEVEASADVLDRAAAERAVAAQDAEDAEDSAAAQAEAPSGDEAAEADAATSGTETPAEAKRD
;
A
#
# COMPACT_ATOMS: atom_id res chain seq x y z
N MET A 1 -13.56 18.26 -15.78
CA MET A 1 -12.79 17.00 -15.76
C MET A 1 -11.59 17.08 -16.70
N ASN A 2 -11.76 17.52 -17.96
CA ASN A 2 -10.64 17.71 -18.90
C ASN A 2 -9.62 18.75 -18.43
N ASP A 3 -10.05 19.91 -17.95
CA ASP A 3 -9.14 20.96 -17.47
C ASP A 3 -8.28 20.47 -16.28
N LEU A 4 -8.87 19.70 -15.36
CA LEU A 4 -8.15 19.09 -14.24
C LEU A 4 -7.06 18.12 -14.71
N ILE A 5 -7.38 17.25 -15.67
CA ILE A 5 -6.41 16.29 -16.22
C ILE A 5 -5.29 17.03 -16.95
N MET A 6 -5.63 18.09 -17.68
CA MET A 6 -4.65 18.91 -18.39
C MET A 6 -3.71 19.63 -17.42
N THR A 7 -4.20 20.23 -16.35
CA THR A 7 -3.35 20.85 -15.30
C THR A 7 -2.50 19.81 -14.57
N LEU A 8 -3.01 18.61 -14.32
CA LEU A 8 -2.28 17.56 -13.59
C LEU A 8 -1.16 16.93 -14.43
N THR A 9 -1.41 16.73 -15.73
CA THR A 9 -0.56 15.91 -16.61
C THR A 9 0.12 16.68 -17.74
N GLY A 10 -0.27 17.93 -17.99
CA GLY A 10 0.19 18.69 -19.16
C GLY A 10 -0.28 18.12 -20.50
N ALA A 11 -1.24 17.18 -20.50
CA ALA A 11 -1.71 16.46 -21.67
C ALA A 11 -3.25 16.36 -21.70
N GLU A 12 -3.81 16.24 -22.90
CA GLU A 12 -5.26 16.09 -23.07
C GLU A 12 -5.77 14.76 -22.48
N ALA A 13 -6.96 14.82 -21.88
CA ALA A 13 -7.62 13.65 -21.32
C ALA A 13 -7.90 12.59 -22.40
N GLY A 14 -7.60 11.33 -22.08
CA GLY A 14 -7.76 10.20 -23.00
C GLY A 14 -6.54 9.91 -23.89
N THR A 15 -5.47 10.72 -23.79
CA THR A 15 -4.19 10.43 -24.47
C THR A 15 -3.34 9.42 -23.69
N THR A 16 -2.53 8.63 -24.40
CA THR A 16 -1.55 7.71 -23.80
C THR A 16 -0.63 8.43 -22.81
N THR A 17 -0.19 9.65 -23.15
CA THR A 17 0.66 10.48 -22.30
C THR A 17 -0.02 10.82 -20.97
N ALA A 18 -1.28 11.27 -21.01
CA ALA A 18 -2.05 11.54 -19.79
C ALA A 18 -2.21 10.27 -18.93
N THR A 19 -2.51 9.12 -19.54
CA THR A 19 -2.61 7.84 -18.84
C THR A 19 -1.31 7.46 -18.13
N VAL A 20 -0.17 7.56 -18.82
CA VAL A 20 1.15 7.27 -18.25
C VAL A 20 1.47 8.20 -17.07
N PHE A 21 1.16 9.49 -17.18
CA PHE A 21 1.38 10.44 -16.08
C PHE A 21 0.49 10.16 -14.86
N LEU A 22 -0.79 9.87 -15.07
CA LEU A 22 -1.71 9.52 -13.98
C LEU A 22 -1.30 8.23 -13.26
N LEU A 23 -0.82 7.24 -14.02
CA LEU A 23 -0.33 5.98 -13.47
C LEU A 23 1.01 6.14 -12.73
N THR A 24 1.88 7.01 -13.24
CA THR A 24 3.12 7.40 -12.53
C THR A 24 2.79 8.16 -11.24
N MET A 25 1.78 9.02 -11.25
CA MET A 25 1.26 9.66 -10.04
C MET A 25 0.73 8.62 -9.05
N LEU A 26 -0.11 7.68 -9.49
CA LEU A 26 -0.62 6.59 -8.65
C LEU A 26 0.53 5.76 -8.04
N SER A 27 1.55 5.48 -8.84
CA SER A 27 2.77 4.79 -8.40
C SER A 27 3.47 5.55 -7.27
N SER A 28 3.67 6.86 -7.43
CA SER A 28 4.31 7.70 -6.41
C SER A 28 3.46 7.83 -5.13
N LEU A 29 2.13 7.82 -5.25
CA LEU A 29 1.22 7.82 -4.11
C LEU A 29 1.29 6.51 -3.32
N PHE A 30 1.26 5.37 -4.02
CA PHE A 30 1.46 4.08 -3.37
C PHE A 30 2.81 3.99 -2.69
N LEU A 31 3.86 4.53 -3.31
CA LEU A 31 5.17 4.60 -2.65
C LEU A 31 5.15 5.47 -1.38
N ALA A 32 4.50 6.63 -1.41
CA ALA A 32 4.38 7.50 -0.25
C ALA A 32 3.58 6.84 0.89
N VAL A 33 2.45 6.20 0.57
CA VAL A 33 1.65 5.43 1.53
C VAL A 33 2.46 4.25 2.07
N GLY A 34 3.17 3.55 1.19
CA GLY A 34 4.09 2.47 1.55
C GLY A 34 5.16 2.92 2.54
N ASN A 35 5.76 4.10 2.32
CA ASN A 35 6.73 4.70 3.23
C ASN A 35 6.14 4.95 4.62
N VAL A 36 4.88 5.39 4.73
CA VAL A 36 4.22 5.58 6.04
C VAL A 36 4.09 4.26 6.80
N PHE A 37 3.71 3.18 6.11
CA PHE A 37 3.65 1.85 6.73
C PHE A 37 5.04 1.30 7.07
N LEU A 38 6.02 1.43 6.17
CA LEU A 38 7.40 1.01 6.41
C LEU A 38 8.05 1.81 7.56
N ALA A 39 7.73 3.09 7.70
CA ALA A 39 8.17 3.92 8.84
C ALA A 39 7.69 3.34 10.17
N ARG A 40 6.51 2.70 10.19
CA ARG A 40 5.95 1.97 11.33
C ARG A 40 6.40 0.51 11.41
N ARG A 41 7.35 0.09 10.56
CA ARG A 41 7.83 -1.28 10.41
C ARG A 41 6.72 -2.29 10.05
N ASN A 42 5.76 -1.87 9.22
CA ASN A 42 4.62 -2.68 8.82
C ASN A 42 4.81 -3.31 7.41
N ASP A 43 4.51 -4.60 7.28
CA ASP A 43 4.66 -5.39 6.05
C ASP A 43 3.81 -4.86 4.88
N LEU A 44 2.66 -4.26 5.16
CA LEU A 44 1.79 -3.64 4.15
C LEU A 44 2.54 -2.59 3.34
N GLY A 45 3.56 -1.95 3.91
CA GLY A 45 4.37 -0.99 3.21
C GLY A 45 5.09 -1.56 1.99
N TRP A 46 5.51 -2.83 2.04
CA TRP A 46 6.12 -3.52 0.91
C TRP A 46 5.11 -3.83 -0.20
N TRP A 47 3.88 -4.18 0.17
CA TRP A 47 2.81 -4.41 -0.79
C TRP A 47 2.45 -3.13 -1.54
N PHE A 48 2.33 -2.01 -0.83
CA PHE A 48 2.14 -0.70 -1.45
C PHE A 48 3.32 -0.33 -2.36
N TYR A 49 4.56 -0.60 -1.96
CA TYR A 49 5.71 -0.42 -2.85
C TYR A 49 5.58 -1.24 -4.15
N LEU A 50 5.29 -2.54 -4.05
CA LEU A 50 5.14 -3.42 -5.21
C LEU A 50 3.99 -3.00 -6.12
N LEU A 51 2.85 -2.58 -5.55
CA LEU A 51 1.74 -2.00 -6.29
C LEU A 51 2.14 -0.70 -7.01
N GLY A 52 2.97 0.12 -6.37
CA GLY A 52 3.54 1.30 -7.01
C GLY A 52 4.43 0.95 -8.20
N VAL A 53 5.32 -0.03 -8.06
CA VAL A 53 6.17 -0.52 -9.18
C VAL A 53 5.30 -1.07 -10.31
N PHE A 54 4.23 -1.80 -9.98
CA PHE A 54 3.30 -2.32 -10.98
C PHE A 54 2.58 -1.19 -11.72
N ALA A 55 2.00 -0.23 -10.99
CA ALA A 55 1.22 0.87 -11.56
C ALA A 55 2.05 1.81 -12.43
N GLY A 56 3.34 1.99 -12.16
CA GLY A 56 4.21 2.88 -12.92
C GLY A 56 5.15 2.11 -13.85
N PRO A 57 6.40 1.85 -13.44
CA PRO A 57 7.46 1.38 -14.33
C PRO A 57 7.14 0.06 -15.04
N LEU A 58 6.46 -0.89 -14.38
CA LEU A 58 6.09 -2.14 -15.02
C LEU A 58 4.98 -1.94 -16.07
N PHE A 59 3.96 -1.17 -15.74
CA PHE A 59 2.87 -0.86 -16.67
C PHE A 59 3.37 -0.10 -17.89
N VAL A 60 4.23 0.91 -17.69
CA VAL A 60 4.81 1.69 -18.79
C VAL A 60 5.61 0.80 -19.74
N ALA A 61 6.43 -0.11 -19.21
CA ALA A 61 7.20 -1.05 -20.02
C ALA A 61 6.33 -2.06 -20.81
N LEU A 62 5.16 -2.41 -20.27
CA LEU A 62 4.24 -3.38 -20.87
C LEU A 62 3.05 -2.74 -21.60
N TYR A 63 3.04 -1.41 -21.72
CA TYR A 63 1.86 -0.71 -22.22
C TYR A 63 1.55 -1.10 -23.68
N PRO A 64 0.33 -1.57 -23.97
CA PRO A 64 -0.07 -1.94 -25.32
C PRO A 64 0.06 -0.74 -26.27
N GLY A 65 0.98 -0.83 -27.22
CA GLY A 65 1.24 0.22 -28.22
C GLY A 65 2.56 0.97 -28.06
N GLN A 66 3.26 0.85 -26.92
CA GLN A 66 4.67 1.27 -26.79
C GLN A 66 5.63 0.09 -26.94
N ASN A 67 5.30 -1.09 -26.36
CA ASN A 67 6.05 -2.35 -26.48
C ASN A 67 7.59 -2.21 -26.36
N ASP A 68 8.05 -1.26 -25.55
CA ASP A 68 9.47 -1.05 -25.32
C ASP A 68 9.92 -1.91 -24.14
N TYR A 69 10.18 -3.19 -24.43
CA TYR A 69 10.66 -4.15 -23.45
C TYR A 69 12.01 -3.75 -22.84
N TRP A 70 12.76 -2.83 -23.44
CA TRP A 70 13.99 -2.32 -22.84
C TRP A 70 13.74 -1.54 -21.55
N LEU A 71 12.54 -0.96 -21.39
CA LEU A 71 12.13 -0.31 -20.14
C LEU A 71 12.01 -1.30 -18.98
N LEU A 72 11.88 -2.61 -19.26
CA LEU A 72 11.93 -3.64 -18.21
C LEU A 72 13.28 -3.68 -17.52
N LEU A 73 14.38 -3.26 -18.17
CA LEU A 73 15.68 -3.17 -17.52
C LEU A 73 15.66 -2.15 -16.36
N GLY A 74 14.86 -1.09 -16.45
CA GLY A 74 14.65 -0.13 -15.37
C GLY A 74 13.60 -0.56 -14.34
N ALA A 75 12.56 -1.30 -14.77
CA ALA A 75 11.45 -1.73 -13.93
C ALA A 75 11.77 -2.97 -13.06
N VAL A 76 12.45 -3.97 -13.62
CA VAL A 76 12.76 -5.23 -12.94
C VAL A 76 13.61 -5.02 -11.68
N PRO A 77 14.66 -4.19 -11.67
CA PRO A 77 15.41 -3.89 -10.46
C PRO A 77 14.54 -3.31 -9.33
N GLN A 78 13.52 -2.52 -9.66
CA GLN A 78 12.57 -1.99 -8.68
C GLN A 78 11.71 -3.09 -8.07
N LEU A 79 11.20 -4.00 -8.91
CA LEU A 79 10.46 -5.16 -8.42
C LEU A 79 11.31 -6.05 -7.52
N ILE A 80 12.57 -6.30 -7.92
CA ILE A 80 13.53 -7.08 -7.14
C ILE A 80 13.81 -6.37 -5.80
N ALA A 81 14.01 -5.05 -5.79
CA ALA A 81 14.23 -4.29 -4.55
C ALA A 81 13.05 -4.45 -3.57
N GLY A 82 11.81 -4.38 -4.06
CA GLY A 82 10.62 -4.62 -3.26
C GLY A 82 10.52 -6.05 -2.72
N ALA A 83 10.79 -7.04 -3.58
CA ALA A 83 10.73 -8.46 -3.20
C ALA A 83 11.83 -8.85 -2.21
N VAL A 84 13.07 -8.41 -2.45
CA VAL A 84 14.21 -8.62 -1.53
C VAL A 84 13.97 -7.90 -0.22
N GLY A 85 13.45 -6.68 -0.28
CA GLY A 85 13.11 -5.90 0.90
C GLY A 85 12.07 -6.61 1.77
N LEU A 86 10.96 -7.04 1.17
CA LEU A 86 9.92 -7.83 1.85
C LEU A 86 10.47 -9.14 2.43
N TRP A 87 11.28 -9.88 1.65
CA TRP A 87 11.90 -11.12 2.11
C TRP A 87 12.80 -10.89 3.32
N ALA A 88 13.71 -9.92 3.25
CA ALA A 88 14.63 -9.59 4.34
C ALA A 88 13.86 -9.15 5.60
N PHE A 89 12.86 -8.30 5.39
CA PHE A 89 11.99 -7.79 6.43
C PHE A 89 11.19 -8.92 7.11
N SER A 90 10.69 -9.88 6.32
CA SER A 90 9.91 -11.02 6.82
C SER A 90 10.66 -11.99 7.73
N ARG A 91 11.99 -11.92 7.76
CA ARG A 91 12.82 -12.72 8.68
C ARG A 91 12.80 -12.18 10.11
N SER A 92 12.33 -10.95 10.29
CA SER A 92 12.18 -10.35 11.62
C SER A 92 10.90 -10.85 12.29
N SER A 93 10.94 -11.01 13.62
CA SER A 93 9.78 -11.46 14.38
C SER A 93 8.62 -10.47 14.27
N LEU A 94 7.40 -10.98 14.19
CA LEU A 94 6.18 -10.18 14.20
C LEU A 94 5.99 -9.47 15.55
N ARG A 95 5.27 -8.35 15.49
CA ARG A 95 4.68 -7.60 16.60
C ARG A 95 3.25 -7.29 16.15
N GLY A 96 2.26 -7.87 16.80
CA GLY A 96 0.86 -7.84 16.38
C GLY A 96 0.64 -8.47 15.00
N ARG A 97 -0.34 -7.95 14.25
CA ARG A 97 -0.78 -8.56 12.98
C ARG A 97 0.18 -8.34 11.80
N TYR A 98 0.71 -7.12 11.63
CA TYR A 98 1.46 -6.72 10.43
C TYR A 98 2.78 -6.00 10.69
N THR A 99 3.11 -5.70 11.95
CA THR A 99 4.33 -4.98 12.31
C THR A 99 5.45 -5.96 12.62
N ARG A 100 6.71 -5.56 12.42
CA ARG A 100 7.89 -6.40 12.73
C ARG A 100 8.91 -5.71 13.60
N ARG A 101 9.61 -6.50 14.42
CA ARG A 101 10.73 -6.07 15.26
C ARG A 101 12.03 -6.01 14.46
N VAL A 102 12.06 -5.13 13.47
CA VAL A 102 13.26 -4.91 12.65
C VAL A 102 14.28 -4.10 13.44
N LYS A 103 15.42 -4.73 13.70
CA LYS A 103 16.56 -4.08 14.34
C LYS A 103 17.22 -3.12 13.36
N ASN A 104 17.58 -1.94 13.86
CA ASN A 104 18.34 -1.00 13.06
C ASN A 104 19.74 -1.56 12.81
N ALA A 105 20.09 -1.77 11.54
CA ALA A 105 21.42 -2.21 11.16
C ALA A 105 22.41 -1.04 11.25
N GLU A 106 23.63 -1.34 11.69
CA GLU A 106 24.72 -0.39 11.71
C GLU A 106 25.17 -0.04 10.28
N CYS A 107 25.61 1.20 10.08
CA CYS A 107 26.16 1.61 8.79
C CYS A 107 27.62 1.12 8.68
N SER A 108 27.84 0.10 7.86
CA SER A 108 29.19 -0.38 7.54
C SER A 108 29.70 0.24 6.23
N VAL A 109 31.02 0.45 6.15
CA VAL A 109 31.66 0.97 4.92
C VAL A 109 31.42 0.05 3.73
N ALA A 110 31.45 -1.28 3.95
CA ALA A 110 31.16 -2.26 2.91
C ALA A 110 29.71 -2.12 2.39
N ALA A 111 28.75 -1.92 3.28
CA ALA A 111 27.36 -1.70 2.90
C ALA A 111 27.18 -0.40 2.10
N LEU A 112 27.91 0.67 2.46
CA LEU A 112 27.91 1.94 1.72
C LEU A 112 28.53 1.78 0.32
N ILE A 113 29.66 1.07 0.20
CA ILE A 113 30.30 0.80 -1.10
C ILE A 113 29.33 0.02 -2.01
N LEU A 114 28.72 -1.05 -1.48
CA LEU A 114 27.74 -1.84 -2.23
C LEU A 114 26.54 -0.99 -2.63
N PHE A 115 26.07 -0.09 -1.76
CA PHE A 115 24.97 0.82 -2.06
C PHE A 115 25.31 1.71 -3.24
N VAL A 116 26.48 2.34 -3.24
CA VAL A 116 26.93 3.20 -4.35
C VAL A 116 27.04 2.41 -5.64
N VAL A 117 27.64 1.21 -5.60
CA VAL A 117 27.76 0.35 -6.78
C VAL A 117 26.38 -0.02 -7.34
N LEU A 118 25.44 -0.43 -6.47
CA LEU A 118 24.08 -0.75 -6.89
C LEU A 118 23.36 0.46 -7.48
N VAL A 119 23.50 1.65 -6.88
CA VAL A 119 22.91 2.89 -7.43
C VAL A 119 23.45 3.16 -8.83
N LEU A 120 24.76 3.03 -9.05
CA LEU A 120 25.35 3.23 -10.37
C LEU A 120 24.84 2.21 -11.39
N VAL A 121 24.81 0.92 -11.03
CA VAL A 121 24.31 -0.14 -11.91
C VAL A 121 22.84 0.11 -12.26
N VAL A 122 21.99 0.36 -11.27
CA VAL A 122 20.56 0.62 -11.50
C VAL A 122 20.36 1.89 -12.31
N THR A 123 21.16 2.94 -12.09
CA THR A 123 21.11 4.18 -12.88
C THR A 123 21.35 3.88 -14.36
N LEU A 124 22.37 3.08 -14.68
CA LEU A 124 22.65 2.69 -16.06
C LEU A 124 21.49 1.88 -16.65
N LEU A 125 20.93 0.94 -15.88
CA LEU A 125 19.80 0.12 -16.32
C LEU A 125 18.53 0.91 -16.67
N GLN A 126 18.33 2.11 -16.08
CA GLN A 126 17.20 2.98 -16.43
C GLN A 126 17.25 3.49 -17.88
N PHE A 127 18.41 3.46 -18.53
CA PHE A 127 18.56 3.92 -19.91
C PHE A 127 18.18 2.88 -20.97
N GLY A 128 17.79 1.66 -20.56
CA GLY A 128 17.25 0.64 -21.47
C GLY A 128 18.20 0.32 -22.63
N GLU A 129 17.71 0.46 -23.86
CA GLU A 129 18.47 0.15 -25.08
C GLU A 129 19.76 0.97 -25.21
N ALA A 130 19.80 2.20 -24.68
CA ALA A 130 20.95 3.08 -24.83
C ALA A 130 22.23 2.53 -24.18
N ILE A 131 22.12 1.56 -23.27
CA ILE A 131 23.26 0.83 -22.69
C ILE A 131 24.05 0.05 -23.75
N THR A 132 23.38 -0.40 -24.82
CA THR A 132 24.03 -1.12 -25.93
C THR A 132 24.91 -0.21 -26.79
N ALA A 133 24.74 1.11 -26.68
CA ALA A 133 25.50 2.12 -27.40
C ALA A 133 26.18 3.10 -26.42
N PRO A 134 27.20 2.65 -25.64
CA PRO A 134 27.77 3.43 -24.55
C PRO A 134 28.36 4.78 -25.01
N ARG A 135 28.88 4.86 -26.24
CA ARG A 135 29.36 6.13 -26.80
C ARG A 135 28.26 7.19 -26.90
N VAL A 136 27.06 6.79 -27.32
CA VAL A 136 25.90 7.68 -27.44
C VAL A 136 25.36 8.03 -26.07
N LEU A 137 25.26 7.03 -25.18
CA LEU A 137 24.83 7.22 -23.80
C LEU A 137 25.72 8.23 -23.07
N PHE A 138 27.03 8.05 -23.06
CA PHE A 138 27.94 8.96 -22.35
C PHE A 138 28.14 10.31 -23.07
N ALA A 139 27.84 10.42 -24.37
CA ALA A 139 27.82 11.72 -25.04
C ALA A 139 26.74 12.64 -24.43
N THR A 140 25.62 12.08 -23.96
CA THR A 140 24.55 12.88 -23.33
C THR A 140 24.97 13.55 -22.01
N LEU A 141 25.93 12.97 -21.27
CA LEU A 141 26.49 13.58 -20.05
C LEU A 141 27.26 14.88 -20.33
N SER A 142 27.85 15.00 -21.52
CA SER A 142 28.64 16.17 -21.91
C SER A 142 27.78 17.35 -22.39
N ASN A 143 26.48 17.14 -22.58
CA ASN A 143 25.56 18.17 -23.05
C ASN A 143 24.68 18.68 -21.88
N PRO A 144 24.76 19.98 -21.50
CA PRO A 144 23.99 20.54 -20.38
C PRO A 144 22.48 20.34 -20.50
N GLY A 145 21.93 20.30 -21.73
CA GLY A 145 20.49 20.08 -21.96
C GLY A 145 20.04 18.63 -21.75
N MET A 146 20.97 17.68 -21.68
CA MET A 146 20.71 16.25 -21.59
C MET A 146 21.15 15.64 -20.24
N ILE A 147 21.48 16.48 -19.25
CA ILE A 147 21.80 16.03 -17.89
C ILE A 147 20.55 15.65 -17.09
N THR A 148 19.39 16.23 -17.43
CA THR A 148 18.09 15.97 -16.78
C THR A 148 17.72 14.48 -16.74
N PRO A 149 17.80 13.71 -17.86
CA PRO A 149 17.64 12.26 -17.84
C PRO A 149 18.57 11.52 -16.87
N TRP A 150 19.83 11.94 -16.76
CA TRP A 150 20.79 11.33 -15.81
C TRP A 150 20.41 11.58 -14.37
N ILE A 151 19.97 12.80 -14.05
CA ILE A 151 19.50 13.14 -12.70
C ILE A 151 18.24 12.33 -12.37
N ASN A 152 17.30 12.20 -13.31
CA ASN A 152 16.11 11.37 -13.13
C ASN A 152 16.49 9.90 -12.87
N ALA A 153 17.32 9.32 -13.73
CA ALA A 153 17.78 7.93 -13.61
C ALA A 153 18.50 7.70 -12.28
N LEU A 154 19.37 8.63 -11.87
CA LEU A 154 20.09 8.57 -10.60
C LEU A 154 19.14 8.64 -9.40
N CYS A 155 18.19 9.57 -9.39
CA CYS A 155 17.24 9.68 -8.28
C CYS A 155 16.31 8.45 -8.22
N THR A 156 15.86 7.93 -9.36
CA THR A 156 15.05 6.70 -9.42
C THR A 156 15.84 5.49 -8.92
N ALA A 157 17.11 5.37 -9.30
CA ALA A 157 18.01 4.35 -8.77
C ALA A 157 18.24 4.50 -7.27
N LEU A 158 18.44 5.73 -6.79
CA LEU A 158 18.63 6.03 -5.38
C LEU A 158 17.39 5.63 -4.56
N LEU A 159 16.20 5.94 -5.04
CA LEU A 159 14.93 5.50 -4.45
C LEU A 159 14.86 3.97 -4.36
N THR A 160 15.15 3.30 -5.48
CA THR A 160 15.11 1.83 -5.60
C THR A 160 16.04 1.13 -4.61
N VAL A 161 17.32 1.51 -4.61
CA VAL A 161 18.34 0.87 -3.77
C VAL A 161 18.11 1.23 -2.29
N SER A 162 17.65 2.45 -2.00
CA SER A 162 17.28 2.83 -0.63
C SER A 162 16.20 1.92 -0.07
N VAL A 163 15.14 1.65 -0.84
CA VAL A 163 14.07 0.75 -0.42
C VAL A 163 14.58 -0.67 -0.14
N ALA A 164 15.46 -1.22 -0.99
CA ALA A 164 16.07 -2.52 -0.71
C ALA A 164 16.82 -2.54 0.64
N TYR A 165 17.58 -1.48 0.93
CA TYR A 165 18.34 -1.35 2.17
C TYR A 165 17.46 -1.16 3.42
N LEU A 166 16.28 -0.54 3.26
CA LEU A 166 15.28 -0.50 4.33
C LEU A 166 14.84 -1.90 4.76
N GLY A 167 14.77 -2.86 3.85
CA GLY A 167 14.46 -4.26 4.15
C GLY A 167 15.46 -4.92 5.08
N PHE A 168 16.72 -4.47 5.05
CA PHE A 168 17.80 -4.92 5.92
C PHE A 168 17.93 -4.10 7.22
N GLY A 169 16.99 -3.20 7.51
CA GLY A 169 17.03 -2.41 8.73
C GLY A 169 17.95 -1.17 8.65
N ALA A 170 18.43 -0.77 7.47
CA ALA A 170 19.36 0.35 7.33
C ALA A 170 18.65 1.71 7.48
N ARG A 171 18.64 2.27 8.69
CA ARG A 171 18.02 3.56 9.01
C ARG A 171 18.47 4.71 8.09
N TRP A 172 19.76 4.76 7.75
CA TRP A 172 20.32 5.83 6.92
C TRP A 172 19.76 5.83 5.48
N ALA A 173 19.23 4.70 5.00
CA ALA A 173 18.61 4.60 3.69
C ALA A 173 17.32 5.44 3.58
N TRP A 174 16.67 5.78 4.69
CA TRP A 174 15.59 6.77 4.69
C TRP A 174 16.07 8.16 4.26
N GLY A 175 17.29 8.54 4.64
CA GLY A 175 17.89 9.82 4.24
C GLY A 175 18.19 9.87 2.74
N THR A 176 18.70 8.78 2.17
CA THR A 176 18.93 8.69 0.71
C THR A 176 17.62 8.61 -0.07
N LEU A 177 16.59 7.96 0.49
CA LEU A 177 15.23 7.95 -0.08
C LEU A 177 14.62 9.35 -0.09
N ALA A 178 14.80 10.13 0.98
CA ALA A 178 14.37 11.52 1.05
C ALA A 178 15.12 12.36 -0.02
N LEU A 179 16.43 12.20 -0.13
CA LEU A 179 17.22 12.89 -1.16
C LEU A 179 16.74 12.56 -2.58
N ALA A 180 16.38 11.30 -2.84
CA ALA A 180 15.80 10.88 -4.12
C ALA A 180 14.47 11.58 -4.41
N GLY A 181 13.54 11.60 -3.44
CA GLY A 181 12.25 12.29 -3.57
C GLY A 181 12.41 13.79 -3.78
N ALA A 182 13.31 14.44 -3.03
CA ALA A 182 13.63 15.86 -3.21
C ALA A 182 14.24 16.15 -4.58
N GLY A 183 15.16 15.31 -5.05
CA GLY A 183 15.78 15.42 -6.37
C GLY A 183 14.77 15.31 -7.51
N LEU A 184 13.84 14.34 -7.44
CA LEU A 184 12.77 14.19 -8.42
C LEU A 184 11.78 15.36 -8.39
N ALA A 185 11.41 15.85 -7.21
CA ALA A 185 10.54 17.02 -7.05
C ALA A 185 11.19 18.29 -7.64
N ALA A 186 12.47 18.52 -7.36
CA ALA A 186 13.25 19.61 -7.94
C ALA A 186 13.32 19.48 -9.46
N LEU A 187 13.56 18.28 -9.98
CA LEU A 187 13.62 18.03 -11.42
C LEU A 187 12.28 18.33 -12.11
N THR A 188 11.14 17.91 -11.53
CA THR A 188 9.82 18.23 -12.08
C THR A 188 9.50 19.72 -12.08
N THR A 189 10.10 20.49 -11.17
CA THR A 189 9.93 21.95 -11.09
C THR A 189 10.85 22.69 -12.07
N LEU A 190 12.08 22.20 -12.24
CA LEU A 190 13.10 22.82 -13.08
C LEU A 190 12.98 22.44 -14.55
N GLN A 191 12.49 21.24 -14.86
CA GLN A 191 12.40 20.74 -16.23
C GLN A 191 11.65 21.71 -17.15
N PRO A 192 10.45 22.24 -16.82
CA PRO A 192 9.74 23.18 -17.70
C PRO A 192 10.53 24.45 -17.99
N ILE A 193 11.29 24.95 -17.02
CA ILE A 193 12.15 26.12 -17.16
C ILE A 193 13.32 25.84 -18.11
N ILE A 194 13.88 24.63 -18.05
CA ILE A 194 15.02 24.21 -18.87
C ILE A 194 14.59 23.85 -20.31
N SER A 195 13.43 23.20 -20.48
CA SER A 195 12.93 22.75 -21.79
C SER A 195 12.01 23.76 -22.49
N GLY A 196 11.65 24.87 -21.84
CA GLY A 196 10.72 25.88 -22.38
C GLY A 196 9.29 25.38 -22.55
N SER A 197 8.90 24.31 -21.85
CA SER A 197 7.54 23.76 -21.89
C SER A 197 6.62 24.46 -20.88
N GLY A 198 5.33 24.58 -21.21
CA GLY A 198 4.42 25.54 -20.61
C GLY A 198 4.05 25.35 -19.13
N GLU A 199 4.06 24.14 -18.58
CA GLU A 199 3.57 23.91 -17.20
C GLU A 199 4.33 22.80 -16.45
N PRO A 200 4.52 22.92 -15.13
CA PRO A 200 5.04 21.85 -14.29
C PRO A 200 4.03 20.72 -14.15
N LEU A 201 4.52 19.48 -14.15
CA LEU A 201 3.72 18.27 -13.97
C LEU A 201 3.29 18.15 -12.49
N PHE A 202 2.26 18.90 -12.10
CA PHE A 202 1.81 19.03 -10.72
C PHE A 202 1.50 17.68 -10.05
N ALA A 203 0.95 16.74 -10.81
CA ALA A 203 0.68 15.38 -10.32
C ALA A 203 1.94 14.67 -9.82
N LEU A 204 3.02 14.73 -10.61
CA LEU A 204 4.30 14.10 -10.26
C LEU A 204 4.99 14.85 -9.13
N LEU A 205 4.96 16.20 -9.17
CA LEU A 205 5.53 17.03 -8.13
C LEU A 205 4.94 16.69 -6.77
N PHE A 206 3.60 16.61 -6.69
CA PHE A 206 2.92 16.26 -5.45
C PHE A 206 3.35 14.89 -4.92
N GLY A 207 3.41 13.88 -5.80
CA GLY A 207 3.89 12.54 -5.46
C GLY A 207 5.31 12.53 -4.89
N TYR A 208 6.25 13.21 -5.54
CA TYR A 208 7.65 13.27 -5.09
C TYR A 208 7.83 14.05 -3.79
N VAL A 209 7.07 15.12 -3.59
CA VAL A 209 7.03 15.85 -2.31
C VAL A 209 6.52 14.95 -1.18
N LEU A 210 5.48 14.16 -1.44
CA LEU A 210 5.00 13.19 -0.45
C LEU A 210 6.02 12.10 -0.15
N ILE A 211 6.73 11.58 -1.15
CA ILE A 211 7.82 10.62 -0.95
C ILE A 211 8.92 11.23 -0.07
N PHE A 212 9.32 12.49 -0.34
CA PHE A 212 10.31 13.20 0.48
C PHE A 212 9.87 13.34 1.93
N ILE A 213 8.65 13.84 2.19
CA ILE A 213 8.12 14.06 3.54
C ILE A 213 7.98 12.73 4.28
N THR A 214 7.41 11.71 3.64
CA THR A 214 7.21 10.39 4.24
C THR A 214 8.53 9.66 4.49
N ALA A 215 9.56 9.88 3.67
CA ALA A 215 10.90 9.37 3.92
C ALA A 215 11.59 10.05 5.11
N ILE A 216 11.42 11.37 5.28
CA ILE A 216 11.86 12.08 6.49
C ILE A 216 11.12 11.54 7.72
N TYR A 217 9.82 11.32 7.61
CA TYR A 217 9.04 10.70 8.68
C TYR A 217 9.59 9.32 9.04
N GLY A 218 9.89 8.46 8.07
CA GLY A 218 10.54 7.17 8.29
C GLY A 218 11.91 7.30 8.96
N LEU A 219 12.72 8.25 8.51
CA LEU A 219 14.01 8.58 9.14
C LEU A 219 13.83 8.99 10.60
N ILE A 220 12.78 9.72 10.97
CA ILE A 220 12.55 10.10 12.37
C ILE A 220 11.99 8.92 13.16
N ALA A 221 10.98 8.24 12.63
CA ALA A 221 10.26 7.14 13.29
C ALA A 221 11.15 5.94 13.59
N TRP A 222 12.14 5.64 12.75
CA TRP A 222 13.10 4.57 13.02
C TRP A 222 14.17 4.95 14.05
N GLY A 223 14.09 6.17 14.59
CA GLY A 223 15.09 6.73 15.51
C GLY A 223 14.74 6.46 16.94
N THR A 224 13.48 6.14 17.19
CA THR A 224 13.02 5.66 18.47
C THR A 224 13.43 4.19 18.64
N PRO A 225 13.88 3.81 19.85
CA PRO A 225 14.18 2.42 20.15
C PRO A 225 12.91 1.58 19.97
N VAL A 226 13.07 0.33 19.52
CA VAL A 226 11.97 -0.62 19.45
C VAL A 226 11.58 -0.94 20.91
N PRO A 227 10.30 -0.76 21.31
CA PRO A 227 9.83 -1.10 22.65
C PRO A 227 10.14 -2.56 23.00
N ALA A 228 10.32 -2.83 24.30
CA ALA A 228 10.67 -4.16 24.78
C ALA A 228 9.52 -5.15 24.57
N ALA A 229 9.86 -6.44 24.48
CA ALA A 229 8.88 -7.49 24.21
C ALA A 229 7.75 -7.60 25.25
N GLU A 230 7.99 -7.15 26.48
CA GLU A 230 7.05 -7.19 27.60
C GLU A 230 5.99 -6.08 27.52
N GLU A 231 6.35 -4.88 27.07
CA GLU A 231 5.38 -3.79 26.83
C GLU A 231 4.44 -4.15 25.67
N ASP A 232 4.97 -4.80 24.64
CA ASP A 232 4.20 -5.23 23.47
C ASP A 232 3.20 -6.35 23.80
N ALA A 233 3.53 -7.26 24.72
CA ALA A 233 2.62 -8.34 25.11
C ALA A 233 1.41 -7.81 25.90
N ALA A 234 1.59 -6.75 26.68
CA ALA A 234 0.50 -6.06 27.36
C ALA A 234 -0.39 -5.30 26.36
N GLU A 235 0.22 -4.60 25.38
CA GLU A 235 -0.50 -3.87 24.33
C GLU A 235 -1.26 -4.83 23.38
N GLU A 236 -0.68 -5.98 23.03
CA GLU A 236 -1.33 -7.02 22.22
C GLU A 236 -2.51 -7.67 22.95
N ALA A 237 -2.37 -7.93 24.26
CA ALA A 237 -3.47 -8.44 25.08
C ALA A 237 -4.64 -7.44 25.18
N GLU A 238 -4.36 -6.13 25.26
CA GLU A 238 -5.40 -5.09 25.23
C GLU A 238 -6.10 -4.97 23.87
N VAL A 239 -5.36 -5.10 22.76
CA VAL A 239 -5.93 -5.07 21.41
C VAL A 239 -6.76 -6.32 21.12
N GLU A 240 -6.32 -7.50 21.55
CA GLU A 240 -7.07 -8.75 21.42
C GLU A 240 -8.35 -8.71 22.26
N ALA A 241 -8.27 -8.24 23.51
CA ALA A 241 -9.44 -8.03 24.34
C ALA A 241 -10.45 -7.03 23.73
N SER A 242 -9.95 -5.98 23.08
CA SER A 242 -10.79 -4.98 22.40
C SER A 242 -11.46 -5.54 21.13
N ALA A 243 -10.76 -6.40 20.38
CA ALA A 243 -11.30 -7.06 19.20
C ALA A 243 -12.39 -8.08 19.56
N ASP A 244 -12.18 -8.87 20.62
CA ASP A 244 -13.17 -9.82 21.14
C ASP A 244 -14.45 -9.10 21.61
N VAL A 245 -14.31 -7.93 22.24
CA VAL A 245 -15.47 -7.10 22.64
C VAL A 245 -16.25 -6.60 21.41
N LEU A 246 -15.56 -6.22 20.33
CA LEU A 246 -16.20 -5.79 19.08
C LEU A 246 -16.92 -6.94 18.37
N ASP A 247 -16.30 -8.12 18.30
CA ASP A 247 -16.92 -9.31 17.70
C ASP A 247 -18.14 -9.77 18.51
N ARG A 248 -18.06 -9.71 19.84
CA ARG A 248 -19.21 -9.99 20.71
C ARG A 248 -20.33 -8.97 20.53
N ALA A 249 -20.02 -7.69 20.43
CA ALA A 249 -21.02 -6.65 20.17
C ALA A 249 -21.65 -6.78 18.77
N ALA A 250 -20.90 -7.25 17.77
CA ALA A 250 -21.44 -7.55 16.45
C ALA A 250 -22.38 -8.77 16.48
N ALA A 251 -22.01 -9.82 17.21
CA ALA A 251 -22.86 -10.99 17.41
C ALA A 251 -24.15 -10.64 18.16
N GLU A 252 -24.08 -9.85 19.23
CA GLU A 252 -25.25 -9.40 20.00
C GLU A 252 -26.19 -8.53 19.15
N ARG A 253 -25.66 -7.69 18.25
CA ARG A 253 -26.48 -6.93 17.29
C ARG A 253 -27.14 -7.81 16.23
N ALA A 254 -26.47 -8.87 15.78
CA ALA A 254 -27.05 -9.82 14.83
C ALA A 254 -28.20 -10.60 15.47
N VAL A 255 -28.05 -11.03 16.73
CA VAL A 255 -29.12 -11.69 17.49
C VAL A 255 -30.30 -10.74 17.71
N ALA A 256 -30.04 -9.48 18.12
CA ALA A 256 -31.11 -8.50 18.32
C ALA A 256 -31.85 -8.13 17.01
N ALA A 257 -31.17 -8.16 15.86
CA ALA A 257 -31.81 -7.97 14.56
C ALA A 257 -32.70 -9.17 14.18
N GLN A 258 -32.25 -10.39 14.48
CA GLN A 258 -33.02 -11.61 14.25
C GLN A 258 -34.25 -11.69 15.17
N ASP A 259 -34.11 -11.35 16.46
CA ASP A 259 -35.23 -11.28 17.40
C ASP A 259 -36.28 -10.22 16.99
N ALA A 260 -35.85 -9.14 16.33
CA ALA A 260 -36.76 -8.11 15.82
C ALA A 260 -37.53 -8.59 14.57
N GLU A 261 -36.88 -9.34 13.67
CA GLU A 261 -37.55 -9.98 12.53
C GLU A 261 -38.55 -11.05 13.01
N ASP A 262 -38.16 -11.89 13.97
CA ASP A 262 -39.05 -12.93 14.55
C ASP A 262 -40.26 -12.30 15.30
N ALA A 263 -40.08 -11.12 15.90
CA ALA A 263 -41.17 -10.38 16.55
C ALA A 263 -42.13 -9.74 15.54
N GLU A 264 -41.65 -9.26 14.39
CA GLU A 264 -42.49 -8.77 13.30
C GLU A 264 -43.34 -9.90 12.68
N ASP A 265 -42.75 -11.08 12.47
CA ASP A 265 -43.47 -12.26 11.97
C ASP A 265 -44.52 -12.78 12.98
N SER A 266 -44.19 -12.73 14.28
CA SER A 266 -45.14 -13.09 15.36
C SER A 266 -46.30 -12.10 15.48
N ALA A 267 -46.04 -10.80 15.27
CA ALA A 267 -47.07 -9.76 15.26
C ALA A 267 -47.98 -9.86 14.02
N ALA A 268 -47.43 -10.24 12.86
CA ALA A 268 -48.21 -10.53 11.67
C ALA A 268 -49.12 -11.76 11.86
N ALA A 269 -48.63 -12.81 12.53
CA ALA A 269 -49.42 -14.01 12.82
C ALA A 269 -50.58 -13.78 13.83
N GLN A 270 -50.45 -12.82 14.77
CA GLN A 270 -51.55 -12.46 15.68
C GLN A 270 -52.59 -11.53 15.05
N ALA A 271 -52.25 -10.82 13.97
CA ALA A 271 -53.19 -10.00 13.21
C ALA A 271 -54.11 -10.83 12.28
N GLU A 272 -53.77 -12.10 12.01
CA GLU A 272 -54.56 -13.04 11.21
C GLU A 272 -55.39 -14.04 12.05
N ALA A 273 -55.64 -13.78 13.34
CA ALA A 273 -56.61 -14.57 14.10
C ALA A 273 -58.05 -14.08 13.80
N PRO A 274 -58.93 -14.88 13.17
CA PRO A 274 -60.28 -14.44 12.82
C PRO A 274 -61.17 -14.41 14.06
N SER A 275 -61.83 -13.28 14.29
CA SER A 275 -62.99 -13.18 15.18
C SER A 275 -64.16 -13.99 14.58
N GLY A 276 -64.35 -15.22 15.06
CA GLY A 276 -65.51 -16.04 14.74
C GLY A 276 -66.40 -16.18 15.97
N ASP A 277 -67.46 -15.37 16.03
CA ASP A 277 -68.59 -15.56 16.93
C ASP A 277 -69.80 -16.06 16.13
N GLU A 278 -70.59 -16.94 16.77
CA GLU A 278 -71.90 -17.49 16.40
C GLU A 278 -72.02 -18.38 15.13
N ALA A 279 -72.25 -19.68 15.35
CA ALA A 279 -73.60 -20.27 15.25
C ALA A 279 -73.59 -21.82 15.26
N ALA A 280 -74.25 -22.36 16.30
CA ALA A 280 -75.17 -23.51 16.29
C ALA A 280 -74.78 -24.86 15.63
N GLU A 281 -74.88 -25.87 16.50
CA GLU A 281 -75.69 -27.10 16.35
C GLU A 281 -74.94 -28.45 16.20
N ALA A 282 -75.47 -29.41 16.98
CA ALA A 282 -75.43 -30.86 16.81
C ALA A 282 -74.21 -31.68 17.30
N ASP A 283 -74.40 -32.19 18.51
CA ASP A 283 -74.59 -33.63 18.78
C ASP A 283 -73.41 -34.52 19.23
N ALA A 284 -73.74 -35.25 20.30
CA ALA A 284 -73.33 -36.61 20.67
C ALA A 284 -71.84 -37.02 20.67
N ALA A 285 -71.36 -37.13 21.93
CA ALA A 285 -71.08 -38.42 22.56
C ALA A 285 -69.66 -39.01 22.55
N THR A 286 -69.34 -39.48 23.76
CA THR A 286 -68.64 -40.71 24.15
C THR A 286 -67.13 -40.66 24.41
N SER A 287 -66.81 -41.01 25.68
CA SER A 287 -65.74 -41.93 26.10
C SER A 287 -64.30 -41.46 25.88
N GLY A 288 -63.43 -41.36 26.88
CA GLY A 288 -63.43 -41.94 28.22
C GLY A 288 -61.96 -42.08 28.68
N THR A 289 -61.78 -42.16 30.02
CA THR A 289 -60.68 -42.83 30.74
C THR A 289 -59.24 -42.37 30.48
N GLU A 290 -58.29 -42.29 31.40
CA GLU A 290 -58.09 -42.53 32.84
C GLU A 290 -56.65 -41.99 33.08
N THR A 291 -56.44 -41.09 34.04
CA THR A 291 -55.74 -41.33 35.32
C THR A 291 -54.19 -41.43 35.25
N PRO A 292 -53.45 -40.72 36.13
CA PRO A 292 -51.99 -40.64 36.18
C PRO A 292 -51.36 -41.59 37.24
N ALA A 293 -50.05 -41.84 37.12
CA ALA A 293 -49.15 -42.31 38.20
C ALA A 293 -47.73 -41.95 37.74
N GLU A 294 -46.91 -41.10 38.40
CA GLU A 294 -46.46 -41.04 39.80
C GLU A 294 -45.67 -42.29 40.28
N ALA A 295 -44.57 -41.99 40.99
CA ALA A 295 -43.63 -42.87 41.70
C ALA A 295 -42.53 -43.52 40.84
N LYS A 296 -41.26 -43.59 41.22
CA LYS A 296 -40.38 -43.08 42.30
C LYS A 296 -39.04 -43.80 42.06
N ARG A 297 -37.92 -43.21 42.51
CA ARG A 297 -36.75 -43.83 43.19
C ARG A 297 -36.32 -45.25 42.76
N ASP A 298 -35.07 -45.54 42.42
CA ASP A 298 -33.78 -45.09 42.96
C ASP A 298 -32.69 -45.09 41.87
#